data_AF-A0A914X1U3-F1
#
_entry.id   AF-A0A914X1U3-F1
#
_cell.length_a   1.000
_cell.length_b   1.000
_cell.length_c   1.000
_cell.angle_alpha   90.00
_cell.angle_beta   90.00
_cell.angle_gamma   90.00
#
_symmetry.space_group_name_H-M   'P 1'
#
loop_
_entity.id
_entity.type
_entity.pdbx_description
1 polymer ?
#
loop_
_entity_poly.entity_id
_entity_poly.type
_entity_poly.pdbx_seq_one_letter_code
_entity_poly.pdbx_strand_id
1 'polypeptide(L)'
;MSSSIAVFYFIMLNVIVSSKTDEWECSVSHLGNWFSETSIELNCERYKDEIDQCCHFLDKCYEEQRGRKLCDDHLCDCLDEAAIKDDACKSIHIPAFCDAARSFGQNAYEEAARVNEKLGIEVEVVKVEDESTSSAAVISKSIGLLMIASFSWMIITFF
;
A
#
# COMPACT_ATOMS: atom_id res chain seq x y z
N MET A 1 24.26 -38.64 -28.82
CA MET A 1 24.52 -37.76 -27.67
C MET A 1 24.10 -36.29 -27.89
N SER A 2 23.28 -35.98 -28.91
CA SER A 2 22.89 -34.58 -29.23
C SER A 2 21.45 -34.22 -28.83
N SER A 3 20.57 -35.20 -28.58
CA SER A 3 19.15 -34.94 -28.28
C SER A 3 18.91 -34.44 -26.85
N SER A 4 19.77 -34.81 -25.89
CA SER A 4 19.62 -34.41 -24.49
C SER A 4 19.90 -32.92 -24.27
N ILE A 5 20.84 -32.34 -25.01
CA ILE A 5 21.22 -30.91 -24.90
C ILE A 5 20.05 -30.02 -25.29
N ALA A 6 19.34 -30.35 -26.37
CA ALA A 6 18.18 -29.59 -26.83
C ALA A 6 17.04 -29.58 -25.79
N VAL A 7 16.82 -30.70 -25.10
CA VAL A 7 15.79 -30.80 -24.04
C VAL A 7 16.17 -29.95 -22.83
N PHE A 8 17.45 -29.95 -22.42
CA PHE A 8 17.93 -29.07 -21.35
C PHE A 8 17.81 -27.59 -21.70
N TYR A 9 18.12 -27.19 -22.94
CA TYR A 9 17.90 -25.81 -23.40
C TYR A 9 16.42 -25.42 -23.42
N PHE A 10 15.54 -26.35 -23.80
CA PHE A 10 14.10 -26.11 -23.79
C PHE A 10 13.55 -25.96 -22.36
N ILE A 11 14.01 -26.78 -21.42
CA ILE A 11 13.63 -26.68 -20.00
C ILE A 11 14.17 -25.38 -19.40
N MET A 12 15.43 -25.02 -19.67
CA MET A 12 16.03 -23.79 -19.17
C MET A 12 15.37 -22.52 -19.75
N LEU A 13 14.90 -22.53 -21.01
CA LEU A 13 14.15 -21.41 -21.59
C LEU A 13 12.76 -21.22 -20.95
N ASN A 14 12.17 -22.25 -20.35
CA ASN A 14 10.88 -22.16 -19.63
C ASN A 14 11.04 -21.88 -18.13
N VAL A 15 12.27 -21.86 -17.59
CA VAL A 15 12.56 -21.65 -16.16
C VAL A 15 13.11 -20.23 -15.88
N ILE A 16 13.13 -19.34 -16.88
CA ILE A 16 13.49 -17.92 -16.67
C ILE A 16 12.25 -17.03 -16.68
N VAL A 17 11.31 -17.29 -15.78
CA VAL A 17 10.51 -16.21 -15.18
C VAL A 17 10.69 -16.39 -13.67
N SER A 18 11.85 -15.96 -13.20
CA SER A 18 12.03 -15.62 -11.80
C SER A 18 11.55 -14.17 -11.68
N SER A 19 10.28 -13.96 -11.32
CA SER A 19 9.96 -12.70 -10.66
C SER A 19 10.84 -12.67 -9.41
N LYS A 20 11.53 -11.55 -9.19
CA LYS A 20 12.06 -11.30 -7.85
C LYS A 20 10.86 -11.38 -6.92
N THR A 21 11.02 -12.04 -5.78
CA THR A 21 10.25 -11.64 -4.61
C THR A 21 10.74 -10.23 -4.30
N ASP A 22 10.03 -9.23 -4.81
CA ASP A 22 10.28 -7.86 -4.38
C ASP A 22 10.01 -7.83 -2.85
N GLU A 23 10.83 -7.06 -2.13
CA GLU A 23 10.66 -6.90 -0.69
C GLU A 23 9.28 -6.28 -0.46
N TRP A 24 8.53 -6.77 0.53
CA TRP A 24 7.17 -6.29 0.78
C TRP A 24 7.16 -4.84 1.25
N GLU A 25 6.45 -3.96 0.53
CA GLU A 25 6.48 -2.50 0.76
C GLU A 25 5.11 -1.88 1.11
N CYS A 26 4.12 -2.67 1.53
CA CYS A 26 2.79 -2.13 1.87
C CYS A 26 2.70 -1.30 3.18
N SER A 27 3.82 -0.83 3.73
CA SER A 27 3.83 0.05 4.90
C SER A 27 5.10 0.90 5.00
N VAL A 28 4.98 2.04 5.69
CA VAL A 28 6.08 2.99 5.90
C VAL A 28 7.14 2.54 6.92
N SER A 29 6.92 1.44 7.64
CA SER A 29 7.81 1.00 8.72
C SER A 29 8.08 -0.50 8.65
N HIS A 30 9.27 -0.92 9.08
CA HIS A 30 9.65 -2.33 9.09
C HIS A 30 8.67 -3.21 9.90
N LEU A 31 8.23 -2.73 11.06
CA LEU A 31 7.22 -3.45 11.85
C LEU A 31 5.88 -3.52 11.12
N GLY A 32 5.45 -2.43 10.48
CA GLY A 32 4.22 -2.42 9.70
C GLY A 32 4.30 -3.33 8.47
N ASN A 33 5.45 -3.42 7.79
CA ASN A 33 5.69 -4.35 6.68
C ASN A 33 5.58 -5.79 7.17
N TRP A 34 6.26 -6.13 8.27
CA TRP A 34 6.16 -7.46 8.85
C TRP A 34 4.71 -7.84 9.23
N PHE A 35 3.97 -6.93 9.89
CA PHE A 35 2.57 -7.20 10.27
C PHE A 35 1.64 -7.34 9.06
N SER A 36 1.76 -6.44 8.07
CA SER A 36 0.92 -6.45 6.88
C SER A 36 1.23 -7.65 5.99
N GLU A 37 2.51 -7.99 5.80
CA GLU A 37 2.96 -9.16 5.07
C GLU A 37 2.41 -10.43 5.71
N THR A 38 2.60 -10.60 7.02
CA THR A 38 2.08 -11.77 7.75
C THR A 38 0.56 -11.88 7.63
N SER A 39 -0.16 -10.76 7.68
CA SER A 39 -1.62 -10.77 7.50
C SER A 39 -2.02 -11.27 6.11
N ILE A 40 -1.30 -10.83 5.07
CA ILE A 40 -1.56 -11.23 3.69
C ILE A 40 -1.13 -12.67 3.43
N GLU A 41 0.00 -13.13 3.94
CA GLU A 41 0.42 -14.53 3.84
C GLU A 41 -0.58 -15.49 4.50
N LEU A 42 -1.20 -15.09 5.61
CA LEU A 42 -2.16 -15.96 6.30
C LEU A 42 -3.56 -15.98 5.66
N ASN A 43 -3.97 -14.92 4.97
CA ASN A 43 -5.37 -14.75 4.55
C ASN A 43 -5.56 -14.53 3.05
N CYS A 44 -4.51 -14.15 2.35
CA CYS A 44 -4.51 -13.67 0.97
C CYS A 44 -3.26 -14.19 0.21
N GLU A 45 -2.65 -15.30 0.64
CA GLU A 45 -1.34 -15.79 0.14
C GLU A 45 -1.24 -15.78 -1.39
N ARG A 46 -2.31 -16.22 -2.07
CA ARG A 46 -2.39 -16.35 -3.53
C ARG A 46 -2.37 -15.02 -4.28
N TYR A 47 -2.56 -13.90 -3.57
CA TYR A 47 -2.64 -12.55 -4.12
C TYR A 47 -1.55 -11.64 -3.54
N LYS A 48 -0.57 -12.20 -2.84
CA LYS A 48 0.49 -11.43 -2.18
C LYS A 48 1.21 -10.53 -3.18
N ASP A 49 1.65 -11.09 -4.30
CA ASP A 49 2.40 -10.35 -5.32
C ASP A 49 1.54 -9.25 -5.97
N GLU A 50 0.27 -9.53 -6.25
CA GLU A 50 -0.66 -8.55 -6.82
C GLU A 50 -0.98 -7.41 -5.84
N ILE A 51 -1.14 -7.72 -4.55
CA ILE A 51 -1.37 -6.72 -3.50
C ILE A 51 -0.12 -5.84 -3.31
N ASP A 52 1.07 -6.43 -3.31
CA ASP A 52 2.33 -5.70 -3.17
C ASP A 52 2.57 -4.73 -4.34
N GLN A 53 2.21 -5.14 -5.57
CA GLN A 53 2.23 -4.26 -6.74
C GLN A 53 1.33 -3.03 -6.57
N CYS A 54 0.16 -3.17 -5.94
CA CYS A 54 -0.70 -2.03 -5.62
C CYS A 54 -0.02 -1.05 -4.65
N CYS A 55 0.75 -1.56 -3.69
CA CYS A 55 1.49 -0.76 -2.73
C CYS A 55 2.68 -0.03 -3.37
N HIS A 56 3.45 -0.69 -4.23
CA HIS A 56 4.50 -0.03 -5.01
C HIS A 56 3.96 1.12 -5.86
N PHE A 57 2.75 0.96 -6.43
CA PHE A 57 2.10 2.06 -7.13
C PHE A 57 1.76 3.22 -6.17
N LEU A 58 1.23 2.94 -4.99
CA LEU A 58 0.91 3.97 -3.99
C LEU A 58 2.14 4.79 -3.62
N ASP A 59 3.24 4.13 -3.27
CA ASP A 59 4.49 4.78 -2.90
C ASP A 59 4.99 5.68 -4.02
N LYS A 60 5.02 5.16 -5.25
CA LYS A 60 5.38 5.97 -6.42
C LYS A 60 4.42 7.14 -6.65
N CYS A 61 3.12 6.94 -6.46
CA CYS A 61 2.11 7.98 -6.63
C CYS A 61 2.29 9.09 -5.57
N TYR A 62 2.67 8.71 -4.35
CA TYR A 62 3.02 9.62 -3.27
C TYR A 62 4.33 10.35 -3.58
N GLU A 63 5.38 9.66 -4.01
CA GLU A 63 6.63 10.27 -4.48
C GLU A 63 6.39 11.29 -5.60
N GLU A 64 5.56 10.97 -6.58
CA GLU A 64 5.25 11.87 -7.69
C GLU A 64 4.24 12.97 -7.32
N GLN A 65 3.76 13.01 -6.08
CA GLN A 65 2.84 14.02 -5.56
C GLN A 65 1.60 14.23 -6.45
N ARG A 66 1.02 13.13 -6.97
CA ARG A 66 -0.14 13.18 -7.88
C ARG A 66 -1.46 13.55 -7.19
N GLY A 67 -1.44 13.79 -5.88
CA GLY A 67 -2.59 14.07 -5.04
C GLY A 67 -3.03 12.85 -4.23
N ARG A 68 -3.01 12.99 -2.89
CA ARG A 68 -3.27 11.87 -1.96
C ARG A 68 -4.56 11.11 -2.25
N LYS A 69 -5.67 11.82 -2.41
CA LYS A 69 -6.97 11.20 -2.69
C LYS A 69 -6.95 10.34 -3.96
N LEU A 70 -6.32 10.83 -5.03
CA LEU A 70 -6.19 10.09 -6.29
C LEU A 70 -5.39 8.79 -6.08
N CYS A 71 -4.26 8.90 -5.38
CA CYS A 71 -3.41 7.76 -5.07
C CYS A 71 -4.13 6.73 -4.17
N ASP A 72 -4.79 7.19 -3.11
CA ASP A 72 -5.55 6.35 -2.18
C ASP A 72 -6.71 5.64 -2.90
N ASP A 73 -7.46 6.35 -3.75
CA ASP A 73 -8.57 5.77 -4.52
C ASP A 73 -8.08 4.68 -5.49
N HIS A 74 -6.98 4.94 -6.20
CA HIS A 74 -6.38 3.94 -7.09
C HIS A 74 -5.85 2.71 -6.33
N LEU A 75 -5.25 2.90 -5.17
CA LEU A 75 -4.84 1.78 -4.32
C LEU A 75 -6.04 0.90 -3.98
N CYS A 76 -7.14 1.49 -3.52
CA CYS A 76 -8.34 0.75 -3.14
C CYS A 76 -8.92 -0.04 -4.33
N ASP A 77 -8.98 0.55 -5.52
CA ASP A 77 -9.46 -0.12 -6.72
C ASP A 77 -8.53 -1.28 -7.13
N CYS A 78 -7.21 -1.06 -7.09
CA CYS A 78 -6.21 -2.09 -7.38
C CYS A 78 -6.32 -3.29 -6.43
N LEU A 79 -6.48 -3.03 -5.13
CA LEU A 79 -6.64 -4.06 -4.12
C LEU A 79 -7.95 -4.87 -4.29
N ASP A 80 -9.05 -4.20 -4.68
CA ASP A 80 -10.34 -4.85 -4.96
C ASP A 80 -10.25 -5.80 -6.16
N GLU A 81 -9.50 -5.40 -7.20
CA GLU A 81 -9.24 -6.21 -8.39
C GLU A 81 -8.32 -7.39 -8.10
N ALA A 82 -7.24 -7.17 -7.31
CA ALA A 82 -6.28 -8.21 -6.93
C ALA A 82 -6.98 -9.39 -6.23
N ALA A 83 -7.87 -9.11 -5.28
CA ALA A 83 -8.57 -10.13 -4.51
C ALA A 83 -9.97 -10.52 -5.06
N ILE A 84 -10.32 -10.12 -6.29
CA ILE A 84 -11.70 -10.27 -6.81
C ILE A 84 -12.22 -11.72 -6.82
N LYS A 85 -11.32 -12.71 -6.84
CA LYS A 85 -11.64 -14.14 -6.88
C LYS A 85 -11.66 -14.80 -5.50
N ASP A 86 -11.49 -14.05 -4.42
CA ASP A 86 -11.41 -14.56 -3.06
C ASP A 86 -12.18 -13.67 -2.08
N ASP A 87 -13.43 -14.05 -1.81
CA ASP A 87 -14.34 -13.28 -0.96
C ASP A 87 -13.81 -13.10 0.47
N ALA A 88 -13.03 -14.06 0.99
CA ALA A 88 -12.49 -13.99 2.35
C ALA A 88 -11.38 -12.93 2.43
N CYS A 89 -10.46 -12.93 1.47
CA CYS A 89 -9.44 -11.91 1.34
C CYS A 89 -10.09 -10.53 1.08
N LYS A 90 -11.03 -10.49 0.13
CA LYS A 90 -11.70 -9.27 -0.33
C LYS A 90 -12.56 -8.59 0.73
N SER A 91 -13.25 -9.32 1.59
CA SER A 91 -14.25 -8.73 2.49
C SER A 91 -13.67 -8.09 3.76
N ILE A 92 -12.47 -8.49 4.17
CA ILE A 92 -11.87 -8.02 5.44
C ILE A 92 -10.54 -7.32 5.20
N HIS A 93 -9.61 -7.97 4.49
CA HIS A 93 -8.23 -7.49 4.39
C HIS A 93 -8.15 -6.31 3.43
N ILE A 94 -8.74 -6.42 2.25
CA ILE A 94 -8.71 -5.34 1.26
C ILE A 94 -9.28 -4.00 1.80
N PRO A 95 -10.48 -3.96 2.44
CA PRO A 95 -10.98 -2.74 3.07
C PRO A 95 -10.06 -2.20 4.16
N ALA A 96 -9.44 -3.07 4.97
CA ALA A 96 -8.54 -2.65 6.03
C ALA A 96 -7.31 -1.90 5.50
N PHE A 97 -6.70 -2.37 4.41
CA PHE A 97 -5.58 -1.68 3.76
C PHE A 97 -6.01 -0.33 3.17
N CYS A 98 -7.13 -0.30 2.45
CA CYS A 98 -7.70 0.93 1.89
C CYS A 98 -8.00 1.98 2.97
N ASP A 99 -8.65 1.56 4.06
CA ASP A 99 -8.99 2.44 5.19
C ASP A 99 -7.75 2.93 5.93
N ALA A 100 -6.73 2.09 6.07
CA ALA A 100 -5.46 2.46 6.68
C ALA A 100 -4.76 3.56 5.85
N ALA A 101 -4.67 3.40 4.52
CA ALA A 101 -4.09 4.41 3.64
C ALA A 101 -4.84 5.74 3.75
N ARG A 102 -6.18 5.72 3.68
CA ARG A 102 -7.00 6.95 3.77
C ARG A 102 -6.93 7.64 5.12
N SER A 103 -6.83 6.87 6.20
CA SER A 103 -6.85 7.39 7.58
C SER A 103 -5.48 7.84 8.06
N PHE A 104 -4.41 7.18 7.65
CA PHE A 104 -3.06 7.36 8.20
C PHE A 104 -2.01 7.77 7.15
N GLY A 105 -2.33 7.69 5.85
CA GLY A 105 -1.40 7.97 4.75
C GLY A 105 -1.00 9.43 4.58
N GLN A 106 -1.66 10.39 5.25
CA GLN A 106 -1.33 11.82 5.12
C GLN A 106 0.13 12.12 5.45
N ASN A 107 0.65 11.54 6.53
CA ASN A 107 2.03 11.77 6.95
C ASN A 107 3.01 11.18 5.90
N ALA A 108 2.75 9.95 5.45
CA ALA A 108 3.55 9.30 4.41
C ALA A 108 3.60 10.13 3.11
N TYR A 109 2.46 10.65 2.67
CA TYR A 109 2.36 11.51 1.49
C TYR A 109 3.17 12.82 1.64
N GLU A 110 3.10 13.45 2.82
CA GLU A 110 3.87 14.66 3.11
C GLU A 110 5.38 14.38 3.18
N GLU A 111 5.79 13.26 3.77
CA GLU A 111 7.22 12.93 3.84
C GLU A 111 7.83 12.60 2.49
N ALA A 112 7.08 11.93 1.61
CA ALA A 112 7.50 11.75 0.22
C ALA A 112 7.80 13.11 -0.45
N ALA A 113 6.97 14.14 -0.19
CA ALA A 113 7.20 15.50 -0.68
C ALA A 113 8.50 16.10 -0.11
N ARG A 114 8.75 15.95 1.19
CA ARG A 114 9.96 16.49 1.86
C ARG A 114 11.23 15.82 1.36
N VAL A 115 11.19 14.52 1.08
CA VAL A 115 12.31 13.79 0.49
C VAL A 115 12.66 14.35 -0.90
N ASN A 116 11.66 14.61 -1.74
CA ASN A 116 11.88 15.21 -3.06
C ASN A 116 12.54 16.58 -2.98
N GLU A 117 12.07 17.45 -2.07
CA GLU A 117 12.67 18.77 -1.84
C GLU A 117 14.16 18.65 -1.45
N LYS A 118 14.47 17.74 -0.53
CA LYS A 118 15.84 17.50 -0.08
C LYS A 118 16.75 16.97 -1.19
N LEU A 119 16.21 16.22 -2.13
CA LEU A 119 16.94 15.65 -3.27
C LEU A 119 17.00 16.61 -4.48
N GLY A 120 16.30 17.75 -4.43
CA GLY A 120 16.24 18.69 -5.55
C GLY A 120 15.47 18.15 -6.75
N ILE A 121 14.50 17.26 -6.53
CA ILE A 121 13.63 16.73 -7.58
C ILE A 121 12.53 17.76 -7.83
N GLU A 122 12.57 18.43 -8.98
CA GLU A 122 11.44 19.24 -9.45
C GLU A 122 10.30 18.32 -9.86
N VAL A 123 9.30 18.17 -9.00
CA VAL A 123 8.05 17.51 -9.36
C VAL A 123 7.25 18.47 -10.24
N GLU A 124 6.99 18.08 -11.48
CA GLU A 124 6.09 18.81 -12.36
C GLU A 124 4.67 18.73 -11.79
N VAL A 125 4.28 19.75 -11.01
CA VAL A 125 2.92 19.88 -10.49
C VAL A 125 2.00 20.11 -11.70
N VAL A 126 1.35 19.06 -12.16
CA VAL A 126 0.23 19.16 -13.09
C VAL A 126 -0.88 19.90 -12.36
N LYS A 127 -1.05 21.19 -12.67
CA LYS A 127 -2.14 22.00 -12.16
C LYS A 127 -3.45 21.44 -12.70
N VAL A 128 -4.19 20.74 -11.84
CA VAL A 128 -5.63 20.58 -12.03
C VAL A 128 -6.27 21.91 -11.64
N GLU A 129 -6.82 22.61 -12.62
CA GLU A 129 -7.60 23.83 -12.40
C GLU A 129 -8.92 23.46 -11.71
N ASP A 130 -8.92 23.43 -10.38
CA ASP A 130 -10.15 23.48 -9.59
C ASP A 130 -10.21 24.78 -8.79
N GLU A 131 -11.04 25.68 -9.29
CA GLU A 131 -11.45 26.92 -8.68
C GLU A 131 -12.47 26.62 -7.55
N SER A 132 -12.04 26.64 -6.28
CA SER A 132 -12.74 27.36 -5.20
C SER A 132 -12.06 27.19 -3.82
N THR A 133 -11.35 28.25 -3.42
CA THR A 133 -11.36 28.88 -2.09
C THR A 133 -11.27 28.04 -0.80
N SER A 134 -10.09 28.17 -0.18
CA SER A 134 -9.74 28.10 1.25
C SER A 134 -10.84 28.53 2.25
N SER A 135 -11.03 27.71 3.29
CA SER A 135 -11.10 28.15 4.71
C SER A 135 -11.30 26.94 5.64
N ALA A 136 -10.25 26.51 6.36
CA ALA A 136 -10.34 26.01 7.74
C ALA A 136 -9.00 25.42 8.20
N ALA A 137 -8.04 26.28 8.51
CA ALA A 137 -7.06 25.91 9.52
C ALA A 137 -7.77 25.87 10.89
N VAL A 138 -7.33 24.94 11.74
CA VAL A 138 -7.57 24.88 13.21
C VAL A 138 -8.83 24.15 13.70
N ILE A 139 -8.98 22.83 13.49
CA ILE A 139 -9.59 21.92 14.50
C ILE A 139 -9.04 20.49 14.36
N SER A 140 -7.87 20.17 14.92
CA SER A 140 -7.53 18.76 15.24
C SER A 140 -6.45 18.68 16.32
N LYS A 141 -6.77 19.16 17.52
CA LYS A 141 -5.99 18.85 18.73
C LYS A 141 -6.82 18.19 19.83
N SER A 142 -8.08 17.84 19.53
CA SER A 142 -9.05 17.40 20.55
C SER A 142 -9.53 15.95 20.40
N ILE A 143 -9.13 15.23 19.34
CA ILE A 143 -9.59 13.85 19.10
C ILE A 143 -8.61 12.80 19.68
N GLY A 144 -7.34 13.18 19.90
CA GLY A 144 -6.31 12.28 20.42
C GLY A 144 -6.52 11.76 21.85
N LEU A 145 -7.45 12.32 22.64
CA LEU A 145 -7.76 11.84 23.98
C LEU A 145 -8.90 10.80 24.04
N LEU A 146 -9.70 10.65 22.97
CA LEU A 146 -10.87 9.75 22.98
C LEU A 146 -10.56 8.32 22.54
N MET A 147 -9.50 8.11 21.74
CA MET A 147 -9.14 6.76 21.25
C MET A 147 -8.42 5.90 22.30
N ILE A 148 -7.85 6.50 23.36
CA ILE A 148 -7.17 5.76 24.44
C ILE A 148 -8.20 5.11 25.40
N ALA A 149 -9.41 5.65 25.47
CA ALA A 149 -10.46 5.11 26.34
C ALA A 149 -11.12 3.83 25.80
N SER A 150 -11.08 3.61 24.48
CA SER A 150 -11.72 2.46 23.83
C SER A 150 -10.89 1.18 23.96
N PHE A 151 -9.56 1.28 23.95
CA PHE A 151 -8.68 0.11 24.09
C PHE A 151 -8.61 -0.43 25.53
N SER A 152 -8.81 0.41 26.54
CA SER A 152 -8.83 -0.04 27.95
C SER A 152 -10.05 -0.90 28.30
N TRP A 153 -11.19 -0.73 27.62
CA TRP A 153 -12.39 -1.49 27.95
C TRP A 153 -12.39 -2.91 27.35
N MET A 154 -11.61 -3.14 26.30
CA MET A 154 -11.50 -4.45 25.65
C MET A 154 -10.62 -5.43 26.45
N ILE A 155 -9.68 -4.92 27.26
CA ILE A 155 -8.79 -5.77 28.09
C ILE A 155 -9.48 -6.23 29.39
N ILE A 156 -10.43 -5.45 29.93
CA ILE A 156 -11.13 -5.79 31.19
C ILE A 156 -12.19 -6.90 30.99
N THR A 157 -12.59 -7.21 29.75
CA THR A 157 -13.61 -8.25 29.48
C THR A 157 -13.04 -9.65 29.20
N PHE A 158 -11.72 -9.81 29.26
CA PHE A 158 -11.04 -11.11 29.05
C PHE A 158 -10.18 -11.58 30.24
N PHE A 159 -10.34 -10.96 31.43
CA PHE A 159 -9.84 -11.48 32.72
C PHE A 159 -10.94 -11.52 33.77
#